data_AF-A0A4S3JG95-F1
#
_entry.id   AF-A0A4S3JG95-F1
#
_cell.length_a   1.000
_cell.length_b   1.000
_cell.length_c   1.000
_cell.angle_alpha   90.00
_cell.angle_beta   90.00
_cell.angle_gamma   90.00
#
_symmetry.space_group_name_H-M   'P 1'
#
loop_
_entity.id
_entity.type
_entity.pdbx_description
1 polymer ?
#
loop_
_entity_poly.entity_id
_entity_poly.type
_entity_poly.pdbx_seq_one_letter_code
_entity_poly.pdbx_strand_id
1 'polypeptide(L)'
;MTDEAYTNAITYLLAEICTVFWGQTDSAVDITSKMKSLEGAIYKWRDHLPASFQPWYIEFGENDTFPDVRYLAPWHCVGWQFFYAAQIMFAVYSPTIPEGLNVFNLTRAIEEKIAMPARWLCGTTSSSGDCGVKINGSHLVAWSAQFVTGRAEQSAILNMLISLWEETGWPNQTSCSRLKGLWNGTRRHWTSDEVST
;
A
#
# COMPACT_ATOMS: atom_id res chain seq x y z
N MET A 1 11.72 -9.65 -20.69
CA MET A 1 12.17 -9.07 -19.42
C MET A 1 12.14 -10.19 -18.39
N THR A 2 13.14 -10.33 -17.52
CA THR A 2 13.11 -11.36 -16.47
C THR A 2 12.15 -10.94 -15.35
N ASP A 3 11.73 -11.88 -14.50
CA ASP A 3 10.78 -11.58 -13.42
C ASP A 3 11.31 -10.52 -12.45
N GLU A 4 12.60 -10.57 -12.13
CA GLU A 4 13.25 -9.57 -11.28
C GLU A 4 13.22 -8.18 -11.92
N ALA A 5 13.33 -8.10 -13.24
CA ALA A 5 13.27 -6.84 -13.96
C ALA A 5 11.85 -6.24 -13.95
N TYR A 6 10.79 -7.05 -13.91
CA TYR A 6 9.42 -6.55 -13.65
C TYR A 6 9.31 -5.98 -12.24
N THR A 7 9.82 -6.67 -11.21
CA THR A 7 9.81 -6.14 -9.84
C THR A 7 10.62 -4.85 -9.74
N ASN A 8 11.81 -4.79 -10.34
CA ASN A 8 12.63 -3.58 -10.36
C ASN A 8 11.94 -2.41 -11.05
N ALA A 9 11.18 -2.66 -12.12
CA ALA A 9 10.43 -1.62 -12.81
C ALA A 9 9.37 -0.98 -11.90
N ILE A 10 8.57 -1.77 -11.18
CA ILE A 10 7.57 -1.21 -10.26
C ILE A 10 8.20 -0.56 -9.02
N THR A 11 9.34 -1.07 -8.54
CA THR A 11 10.12 -0.41 -7.49
C THR A 11 10.54 0.99 -7.93
N TYR A 12 11.08 1.13 -9.15
CA TYR A 12 11.46 2.42 -9.70
C TYR A 12 10.26 3.36 -9.85
N LEU A 13 9.13 2.84 -10.36
CA LEU A 13 7.89 3.63 -10.47
C LEU A 13 7.42 4.12 -9.10
N LEU A 14 7.42 3.28 -8.06
CA LEU A 14 7.04 3.70 -6.71
C LEU A 14 7.99 4.78 -6.16
N ALA A 15 9.30 4.65 -6.41
CA ALA A 15 10.26 5.67 -5.99
C ALA A 15 9.97 7.02 -6.66
N GLU A 16 9.72 7.04 -7.98
CA GLU A 16 9.33 8.25 -8.71
C GLU A 16 8.02 8.84 -8.17
N ILE A 17 7.04 7.98 -7.84
CA ILE A 17 5.77 8.38 -7.24
C ILE A 17 6.00 9.07 -5.88
N CYS A 18 6.85 8.50 -5.02
CA CYS A 18 7.25 9.12 -3.75
C CYS A 18 7.94 10.48 -3.98
N THR A 19 8.83 10.59 -4.96
CA THR A 19 9.48 11.87 -5.30
C THR A 19 8.46 12.91 -5.76
N VAL A 20 7.46 12.53 -6.54
CA VAL A 20 6.42 13.46 -6.99
C VAL A 20 5.49 13.89 -5.85
N PHE A 21 5.07 12.96 -4.98
CA PHE A 21 4.11 13.26 -3.93
C PHE A 21 4.72 13.90 -2.66
N TRP A 22 5.98 13.61 -2.36
CA TRP A 22 6.65 14.10 -1.15
C TRP A 22 7.86 15.00 -1.44
N GLY A 23 8.28 15.13 -2.69
CA GLY A 23 9.35 16.04 -3.09
C GLY A 23 8.88 17.49 -3.19
N GLN A 24 9.83 18.41 -3.04
CA GLN A 24 9.62 19.82 -3.37
C GLN A 24 9.77 20.00 -4.87
N THR A 25 8.78 20.57 -5.55
CA THR A 25 8.81 20.80 -7.00
C THR A 25 8.39 22.23 -7.34
N ASP A 26 9.09 22.84 -8.31
CA ASP A 26 9.01 24.27 -8.59
C ASP A 26 7.85 24.66 -9.55
N SER A 27 7.14 23.71 -10.17
CA SER A 27 6.08 23.97 -11.16
C SER A 27 4.89 22.98 -11.07
N ALA A 28 3.69 23.50 -10.81
CA ALA A 28 2.46 22.70 -10.64
C ALA A 28 1.97 21.98 -11.92
N VAL A 29 2.24 22.56 -13.10
CA VAL A 29 1.78 22.00 -14.39
C VAL A 29 2.57 20.74 -14.76
N ASP A 30 3.87 20.74 -14.49
CA ASP A 30 4.75 19.59 -14.77
C ASP A 30 4.36 18.38 -13.90
N ILE A 31 4.12 18.63 -12.61
CA ILE A 31 3.70 17.62 -11.63
C ILE A 31 2.43 16.88 -12.09
N THR A 32 1.39 17.61 -12.50
CA THR A 32 0.11 16.98 -12.89
C THR A 32 0.26 16.06 -14.10
N SER A 33 1.04 16.48 -15.09
CA SER A 33 1.31 15.66 -16.28
C SER A 33 2.12 14.40 -15.94
N LYS A 34 3.13 14.54 -15.07
CA LYS A 34 3.97 13.45 -14.58
C LYS A 34 3.16 12.46 -13.74
N MET A 35 2.28 12.92 -12.86
CA MET A 35 1.38 12.07 -12.06
C MET A 35 0.52 11.19 -12.97
N LYS A 36 -0.14 11.78 -13.97
CA LYS A 36 -0.98 11.03 -14.93
C LYS A 36 -0.17 10.00 -15.71
N SER A 37 1.07 10.35 -16.10
CA SER A 37 1.97 9.41 -16.78
C SER A 37 2.39 8.25 -15.88
N LEU A 38 2.72 8.51 -14.60
CA LEU A 38 3.12 7.48 -13.64
C LEU A 38 1.95 6.57 -13.28
N GLU A 39 0.74 7.11 -13.12
CA GLU A 39 -0.47 6.32 -12.90
C GLU A 39 -0.72 5.37 -14.07
N GLY A 40 -0.65 5.87 -15.31
CA GLY A 40 -0.73 5.02 -16.50
C GLY A 40 0.37 3.96 -16.56
N ALA A 41 1.60 4.29 -16.10
CA ALA A 41 2.72 3.36 -16.11
C ALA A 41 2.55 2.19 -15.13
N ILE A 42 2.00 2.40 -13.93
CA ILE A 42 1.78 1.30 -12.97
C ILE A 42 0.73 0.30 -13.47
N TYR A 43 -0.34 0.77 -14.12
CA TYR A 43 -1.34 -0.12 -14.70
C TYR A 43 -0.82 -0.82 -15.95
N LYS A 44 -0.05 -0.11 -16.78
CA LYS A 44 0.66 -0.73 -17.90
C LYS A 44 1.60 -1.83 -17.41
N TRP A 45 2.33 -1.59 -16.31
CA TRP A 45 3.18 -2.62 -15.70
C TRP A 45 2.37 -3.86 -15.34
N ARG A 46 1.24 -3.70 -14.63
CA ARG A 46 0.34 -4.80 -14.26
C ARG A 46 -0.13 -5.59 -15.49
N ASP A 47 -0.56 -4.89 -16.53
CA ASP A 47 -1.16 -5.50 -17.73
C ASP A 47 -0.12 -6.26 -18.58
N HIS A 48 1.18 -6.00 -18.39
CA HIS A 48 2.27 -6.67 -19.11
C HIS A 48 3.00 -7.74 -18.26
N LEU A 49 2.48 -8.06 -17.06
CA LEU A 49 3.08 -9.06 -16.20
C LEU A 49 3.01 -10.46 -16.85
N PRO A 50 4.10 -11.24 -16.79
CA PRO A 50 4.07 -12.62 -17.24
C PRO A 50 3.23 -13.49 -16.29
N ALA A 51 2.85 -14.68 -16.75
CA ALA A 51 2.04 -15.62 -15.97
C ALA A 51 2.68 -16.02 -14.63
N SER A 52 4.02 -15.94 -14.50
CA SER A 52 4.76 -16.22 -13.25
C SER A 52 4.39 -15.28 -12.09
N PHE A 53 3.90 -14.07 -12.38
CA PHE A 53 3.42 -13.12 -11.38
C PHE A 53 2.00 -13.41 -10.88
N GLN A 54 1.29 -14.34 -11.52
CA GLN A 54 -0.03 -14.74 -11.04
C GLN A 54 0.15 -15.59 -9.77
N PRO A 55 -0.69 -15.37 -8.75
CA PRO A 55 -0.66 -16.21 -7.57
C PRO A 55 -1.07 -17.64 -7.94
N TRP A 56 -0.43 -18.62 -7.32
CA TRP A 56 -0.81 -20.02 -7.49
C TRP A 56 -1.90 -20.44 -6.49
N TYR A 57 -2.17 -19.60 -5.49
CA TYR A 57 -3.26 -19.77 -4.53
C TYR A 57 -3.84 -18.42 -4.14
N ILE A 58 -5.17 -18.32 -4.12
CA ILE A 58 -5.92 -17.18 -3.58
C ILE A 58 -7.11 -17.74 -2.79
N GLU A 59 -7.27 -17.28 -1.57
CA GLU A 59 -8.49 -17.44 -0.78
C GLU A 59 -8.88 -16.09 -0.19
N PHE A 60 -10.12 -15.65 -0.44
CA PHE A 60 -10.64 -14.41 0.13
C PHE A 60 -12.17 -14.49 0.24
N GLY A 61 -12.64 -15.00 1.38
CA GLY A 61 -14.05 -15.12 1.71
C GLY A 61 -14.64 -13.83 2.26
N GLU A 62 -15.97 -13.78 2.35
CA GLU A 62 -16.72 -12.60 2.83
C GLU A 62 -16.39 -12.19 4.27
N ASN A 63 -15.94 -13.14 5.10
CA ASN A 63 -15.59 -12.92 6.50
C ASN A 63 -14.09 -12.69 6.72
N ASP A 64 -13.28 -12.84 5.66
CA ASP A 64 -11.84 -12.69 5.76
C ASP A 64 -11.47 -11.21 5.80
N THR A 65 -10.53 -10.89 6.69
CA THR A 65 -10.04 -9.52 6.81
C THR A 65 -9.09 -9.17 5.65
N PHE A 66 -8.21 -10.11 5.30
CA PHE A 66 -7.24 -10.01 4.20
C PHE A 66 -7.24 -11.30 3.40
N PRO A 67 -6.93 -11.25 2.09
CA PRO A 67 -6.78 -12.47 1.28
C PRO A 67 -5.58 -13.29 1.74
N ASP A 68 -5.68 -14.62 1.73
CA ASP A 68 -4.51 -15.50 1.69
C ASP A 68 -4.06 -15.65 0.23
N VAL A 69 -2.95 -15.01 -0.13
CA VAL A 69 -2.43 -14.98 -1.49
C VAL A 69 -0.98 -15.42 -1.55
N ARG A 70 -0.70 -16.42 -2.39
CA ARG A 70 0.63 -17.04 -2.46
C ARG A 70 1.19 -16.97 -3.87
N TYR A 71 2.43 -16.51 -3.97
CA TYR A 71 3.16 -16.36 -5.22
C TYR A 71 4.32 -17.36 -5.30
N LEU A 72 4.84 -17.55 -6.51
CA LEU A 72 5.92 -18.51 -6.76
C LEU A 72 7.27 -18.10 -6.16
N ALA A 73 7.46 -16.80 -5.90
CA ALA A 73 8.73 -16.28 -5.40
C ALA A 73 8.55 -14.96 -4.62
N PRO A 74 9.48 -14.63 -3.70
CA PRO A 74 9.44 -13.40 -2.90
C PRO A 74 9.34 -12.11 -3.73
N TRP A 75 10.04 -12.02 -4.85
CA TRP A 75 10.03 -10.81 -5.69
C TRP A 75 8.69 -10.56 -6.36
N HIS A 76 7.88 -11.59 -6.61
CA HIS A 76 6.50 -11.43 -7.08
C HIS A 76 5.64 -10.76 -6.00
N CYS A 77 5.78 -11.19 -4.74
CA CYS A 77 5.12 -10.55 -3.61
C CYS A 77 5.52 -9.07 -3.50
N VAL A 78 6.82 -8.77 -3.56
CA VAL A 78 7.35 -7.40 -3.50
C VAL A 78 6.81 -6.53 -4.62
N GLY A 79 6.76 -7.07 -5.86
CA GLY A 79 6.20 -6.34 -7.00
C GLY A 79 4.74 -5.95 -6.79
N TRP A 80 3.92 -6.89 -6.30
CA TRP A 80 2.53 -6.63 -5.95
C TRP A 80 2.37 -5.67 -4.76
N GLN A 81 3.20 -5.78 -3.73
CA GLN A 81 3.20 -4.84 -2.59
C GLN A 81 3.42 -3.39 -3.07
N PHE A 82 4.39 -3.16 -3.95
CA PHE A 82 4.64 -1.83 -4.51
C PHE A 82 3.51 -1.34 -5.40
N PHE A 83 2.90 -2.22 -6.20
CA PHE A 83 1.74 -1.87 -7.01
C PHE A 83 0.53 -1.45 -6.17
N TYR A 84 0.20 -2.19 -5.10
CA TYR A 84 -0.90 -1.82 -4.20
C TYR A 84 -0.60 -0.52 -3.44
N ALA A 85 0.62 -0.33 -2.96
CA ALA A 85 1.03 0.93 -2.33
C ALA A 85 0.90 2.12 -3.29
N ALA A 86 1.34 1.97 -4.55
CA ALA A 86 1.22 3.00 -5.57
C ALA A 86 -0.25 3.38 -5.85
N GLN A 87 -1.15 2.39 -5.96
CA GLN A 87 -2.59 2.65 -6.12
C GLN A 87 -3.15 3.50 -4.97
N ILE A 88 -2.80 3.16 -3.73
CA ILE A 88 -3.25 3.89 -2.54
C ILE A 88 -2.69 5.32 -2.56
N MET A 89 -1.41 5.50 -2.92
CA MET A 89 -0.82 6.84 -3.04
C MET A 89 -1.54 7.70 -4.08
N PHE A 90 -1.86 7.17 -5.26
CA PHE A 90 -2.64 7.92 -6.25
C PHE A 90 -4.04 8.25 -5.76
N ALA A 91 -4.72 7.32 -5.09
CA ALA A 91 -6.05 7.55 -4.56
C ALA A 91 -6.08 8.66 -3.48
N VAL A 92 -5.02 8.75 -2.68
CA VAL A 92 -4.89 9.73 -1.57
C VAL A 92 -4.44 11.10 -2.08
N TYR A 93 -3.43 11.15 -2.94
CA TYR A 93 -2.76 12.39 -3.33
C TYR A 93 -3.21 12.95 -4.68
N SER A 94 -3.91 12.18 -5.51
CA SER A 94 -4.54 12.62 -6.75
C SER A 94 -6.04 12.31 -6.73
N PRO A 95 -6.81 12.89 -5.79
CA PRO A 95 -8.23 12.61 -5.69
C PRO A 95 -8.94 13.22 -6.91
N THR A 96 -9.20 12.39 -7.91
CA THR A 96 -10.17 12.73 -8.95
C THR A 96 -11.55 12.49 -8.35
N ILE A 97 -12.12 13.51 -7.71
CA ILE A 97 -13.53 13.50 -7.28
C ILE A 97 -14.33 14.05 -8.47
N PRO A 98 -15.08 13.21 -9.22
CA PRO A 98 -15.95 13.72 -10.28
C PRO A 98 -17.01 14.64 -9.67
N GLU A 99 -17.26 15.78 -10.30
CA GLU A 99 -18.32 16.70 -9.88
C GLU A 99 -19.68 15.97 -9.83
N GLY A 100 -20.44 16.16 -8.75
CA GLY A 100 -21.77 15.55 -8.58
C GLY A 100 -21.79 14.12 -8.01
N LEU A 101 -20.67 13.62 -7.48
CA LEU A 101 -20.66 12.32 -6.79
C LEU A 101 -21.51 12.36 -5.51
N ASN A 102 -22.50 11.48 -5.39
CA ASN A 102 -23.22 11.29 -4.14
C ASN A 102 -22.36 10.52 -3.11
N VAL A 103 -22.75 10.57 -1.84
CA VAL A 103 -22.02 9.91 -0.72
C VAL A 103 -21.80 8.43 -1.00
N PHE A 104 -22.80 7.73 -1.53
CA PHE A 104 -22.70 6.30 -1.86
C PHE A 104 -21.58 6.00 -2.87
N ASN A 105 -21.50 6.76 -3.96
CA ASN A 105 -20.48 6.61 -4.97
C ASN A 105 -19.09 7.01 -4.45
N LEU A 106 -19.00 7.99 -3.55
CA LEU A 106 -17.75 8.36 -2.89
C LEU A 106 -17.24 7.23 -1.99
N THR A 107 -18.11 6.66 -1.15
CA THR A 107 -17.76 5.53 -0.29
C THR A 107 -17.29 4.33 -1.12
N ARG A 108 -18.00 4.02 -2.22
CA ARG A 108 -17.57 2.96 -3.14
C ARG A 108 -16.20 3.24 -3.77
N ALA A 109 -15.94 4.48 -4.19
CA ALA A 109 -14.65 4.85 -4.76
C ALA A 109 -13.50 4.75 -3.74
N ILE A 110 -13.74 5.12 -2.48
CA ILE A 110 -12.77 4.95 -1.39
C ILE A 110 -12.51 3.46 -1.15
N GLU A 111 -13.56 2.66 -1.12
CA GLU A 111 -13.45 1.21 -0.94
C GLU A 111 -12.61 0.56 -2.06
N GLU A 112 -12.92 0.87 -3.32
CA GLU A 112 -12.23 0.32 -4.48
C GLU A 112 -10.78 0.79 -4.62
N LYS A 113 -10.50 2.07 -4.33
CA LYS A 113 -9.19 2.67 -4.62
C LYS A 113 -8.23 2.69 -3.42
N ILE A 114 -8.74 2.55 -2.20
CA ILE A 114 -7.94 2.63 -0.97
C ILE A 114 -8.08 1.33 -0.16
N ALA A 115 -9.29 1.00 0.28
CA ALA A 115 -9.49 -0.10 1.23
C ALA A 115 -9.12 -1.46 0.60
N MET A 116 -9.59 -1.75 -0.61
CA MET A 116 -9.32 -3.02 -1.27
C MET A 116 -7.82 -3.19 -1.61
N PRO A 117 -7.11 -2.22 -2.22
CA PRO A 117 -5.66 -2.31 -2.36
C PRO A 117 -4.91 -2.47 -1.04
N ALA A 118 -5.36 -1.80 0.04
CA ALA A 118 -4.76 -1.96 1.37
C ALA A 118 -4.93 -3.39 1.92
N ARG A 119 -6.10 -4.01 1.73
CA ARG A 119 -6.31 -5.43 2.10
C ARG A 119 -5.42 -6.37 1.31
N TRP A 120 -5.32 -6.18 -0.01
CA TRP A 120 -4.43 -6.98 -0.85
C TRP A 120 -2.95 -6.81 -0.47
N LEU A 121 -2.53 -5.61 -0.11
CA LEU A 121 -1.19 -5.33 0.41
C LEU A 121 -0.95 -6.07 1.73
N CYS A 122 -1.90 -6.02 2.65
CA CYS A 122 -1.84 -6.76 3.91
C CYS A 122 -1.76 -8.26 3.66
N GLY A 123 -2.67 -8.82 2.85
CA GLY A 123 -2.71 -10.24 2.51
C GLY A 123 -1.42 -10.73 1.86
N THR A 124 -0.92 -10.01 0.85
CA THR A 124 0.36 -10.32 0.19
C THR A 124 1.53 -10.33 1.18
N THR A 125 1.48 -9.48 2.19
CA THR A 125 2.53 -9.39 3.21
C THR A 125 2.40 -10.52 4.24
N SER A 126 1.20 -10.81 4.73
CA SER A 126 0.98 -11.83 5.77
C SER A 126 1.05 -13.27 5.27
N SER A 127 0.67 -13.51 4.01
CA SER A 127 0.69 -14.86 3.41
C SER A 127 2.09 -15.36 3.09
N SER A 128 3.07 -14.46 3.04
CA SER A 128 4.45 -14.83 2.73
C SER A 128 5.17 -15.39 3.97
N GLY A 129 5.79 -16.56 3.81
CA GLY A 129 6.74 -17.09 4.78
C GLY A 129 8.13 -16.43 4.70
N ASP A 130 8.40 -15.65 3.66
CA ASP A 130 9.70 -14.99 3.44
C ASP A 130 9.84 -13.72 4.30
N CYS A 131 10.92 -13.65 5.09
CA CYS A 131 11.22 -12.53 5.97
C CYS A 131 11.42 -11.21 5.23
N GLY A 132 12.08 -11.23 4.06
CA GLY A 132 12.31 -10.04 3.25
C GLY A 132 11.01 -9.42 2.73
N VAL A 133 10.06 -10.26 2.31
CA VAL A 133 8.71 -9.82 1.91
C VAL A 133 7.97 -9.17 3.07
N LYS A 134 8.02 -9.79 4.25
CA LYS A 134 7.36 -9.23 5.45
C LYS A 134 7.96 -7.89 5.84
N ILE A 135 9.30 -7.78 5.86
CA ILE A 135 10.01 -6.53 6.17
C ILE A 135 9.65 -5.44 5.16
N ASN A 136 9.74 -5.72 3.86
CA ASN A 136 9.39 -4.76 2.80
C ASN A 136 7.94 -4.29 2.92
N GLY A 137 7.01 -5.25 3.08
CA GLY A 137 5.59 -4.97 3.22
C GLY A 137 5.24 -4.20 4.49
N SER A 138 5.96 -4.39 5.59
CA SER A 138 5.61 -3.81 6.89
C SER A 138 5.51 -2.28 6.87
N HIS A 139 6.41 -1.59 6.17
CA HIS A 139 6.37 -0.13 6.04
C HIS A 139 5.22 0.34 5.15
N LEU A 140 4.96 -0.37 4.05
CA LEU A 140 3.86 -0.06 3.13
C LEU A 140 2.51 -0.30 3.80
N VAL A 141 2.36 -1.43 4.49
CA VAL A 141 1.20 -1.76 5.32
C VAL A 141 1.04 -0.69 6.39
N ALA A 142 2.08 -0.38 7.15
CA ALA A 142 2.00 0.61 8.21
C ALA A 142 1.55 1.99 7.71
N TRP A 143 2.10 2.47 6.59
CA TRP A 143 1.70 3.74 6.00
C TRP A 143 0.27 3.71 5.46
N SER A 144 -0.13 2.66 4.73
CA SER A 144 -1.48 2.54 4.15
C SER A 144 -2.57 2.31 5.20
N ALA A 145 -2.22 1.68 6.32
CA ALA A 145 -3.14 1.35 7.40
C ALA A 145 -3.76 2.57 8.10
N GLN A 146 -3.22 3.78 7.89
CA GLN A 146 -3.86 5.02 8.37
C GLN A 146 -5.25 5.26 7.74
N PHE A 147 -5.51 4.68 6.58
CA PHE A 147 -6.79 4.81 5.86
C PHE A 147 -7.78 3.68 6.19
N VAL A 148 -7.39 2.73 7.04
CA VAL A 148 -8.20 1.57 7.42
C VAL A 148 -9.07 1.91 8.63
N THR A 149 -10.37 1.70 8.50
CA THR A 149 -11.36 2.02 9.56
C THR A 149 -11.94 0.79 10.26
N GLY A 150 -11.86 -0.40 9.67
CA GLY A 150 -12.42 -1.62 10.24
C GLY A 150 -11.64 -2.10 11.46
N ARG A 151 -12.32 -2.35 12.59
CA ARG A 151 -11.65 -2.76 13.84
C ARG A 151 -10.95 -4.13 13.74
N ALA A 152 -11.53 -5.06 12.99
CA ALA A 152 -10.91 -6.35 12.70
C ALA A 152 -9.60 -6.16 11.89
N GLU A 153 -9.66 -5.35 10.83
CA GLU A 153 -8.50 -5.01 9.97
C GLU A 153 -7.39 -4.33 10.77
N GLN A 154 -7.73 -3.31 11.56
CA GLN A 154 -6.79 -2.61 12.44
C GLN A 154 -6.09 -3.57 13.41
N SER A 155 -6.84 -4.51 14.00
CA SER A 155 -6.29 -5.49 14.93
C SER A 155 -5.38 -6.49 14.22
N ALA A 156 -5.79 -6.97 13.04
CA ALA A 156 -4.99 -7.88 12.22
C ALA A 156 -3.68 -7.22 11.75
N ILE A 157 -3.71 -5.94 11.36
CA ILE A 157 -2.51 -5.17 10.99
C ILE A 157 -1.56 -5.02 12.17
N LEU A 158 -2.07 -4.66 13.35
CA LEU A 158 -1.21 -4.56 14.55
C LEU A 158 -0.57 -5.89 14.90
N ASN A 159 -1.34 -6.98 14.87
CA ASN A 159 -0.82 -8.32 15.13
C ASN A 159 0.28 -8.66 14.12
N MET A 160 0.06 -8.43 12.82
CA MET A 160 1.06 -8.65 11.77
C MET A 160 2.37 -7.89 12.03
N LEU A 161 2.28 -6.60 12.36
CA LEU A 161 3.45 -5.75 12.60
C LEU A 161 4.20 -6.13 13.89
N ILE A 162 3.47 -6.50 14.95
CA ILE A 162 4.02 -6.95 16.23
C ILE A 162 4.70 -8.32 16.06
N SER A 163 4.03 -9.30 15.44
CA SER A 163 4.61 -10.62 15.20
C SER A 163 5.88 -10.53 14.34
N LEU A 164 5.92 -9.66 13.33
CA LEU A 164 7.16 -9.43 12.58
C LEU A 164 8.29 -8.89 13.46
N TRP A 165 7.98 -7.95 14.36
CA TRP A 165 8.98 -7.45 15.31
C TRP A 165 9.47 -8.57 16.25
N GLU A 166 8.58 -9.37 16.80
CA GLU A 166 8.93 -10.50 17.69
C GLU A 166 9.79 -11.55 16.97
N GLU A 167 9.49 -11.84 15.70
CA GLU A 167 10.23 -12.82 14.89
C GLU A 167 11.63 -12.32 14.45
N THR A 168 11.78 -11.03 14.15
CA THR A 168 12.95 -10.52 13.40
C THR A 168 13.72 -9.39 14.09
N GLY A 169 13.15 -8.79 15.14
CA GLY A 169 13.66 -7.55 15.74
C GLY A 169 13.37 -6.29 14.92
N TRP A 170 12.62 -6.36 13.81
CA TRP A 170 12.30 -5.20 12.98
C TRP A 170 11.51 -4.13 13.76
N PRO A 171 11.91 -2.84 13.75
CA PRO A 171 11.41 -1.83 14.68
C PRO A 171 10.03 -1.26 14.31
N ASN A 172 8.98 -2.06 14.43
CA ASN A 172 7.61 -1.66 14.08
C ASN A 172 6.84 -0.94 15.21
N GLN A 173 7.37 -0.82 16.42
CA GLN A 173 6.64 -0.27 17.57
C GLN A 173 6.23 1.19 17.37
N THR A 174 7.08 1.98 16.70
CA THR A 174 6.78 3.36 16.34
C THR A 174 5.59 3.43 15.38
N SER A 175 5.59 2.58 14.35
CA SER A 175 4.47 2.45 13.40
C SER A 175 3.18 2.04 14.11
N CYS A 176 3.23 1.02 14.98
CA CYS A 176 2.09 0.57 15.76
C CYS A 176 1.52 1.67 16.66
N SER A 177 2.39 2.44 17.33
CA SER A 177 1.98 3.55 18.19
C SER A 177 1.32 4.67 17.37
N ARG A 178 1.88 5.01 16.21
CA ARG A 178 1.31 5.99 15.28
C ARG A 178 -0.07 5.58 14.79
N LEU A 179 -0.23 4.33 14.37
CA LEU A 179 -1.51 3.79 13.91
C LEU A 179 -2.58 3.84 15.01
N LYS A 180 -2.25 3.39 16.22
CA LYS A 180 -3.16 3.49 17.37
C LYS A 180 -3.62 4.93 17.60
N GLY A 181 -2.69 5.89 17.55
CA GLY A 181 -2.99 7.32 17.68
C GLY A 181 -3.88 7.87 16.56
N LEU A 182 -3.67 7.42 15.32
CA LEU A 182 -4.50 7.85 14.19
C LEU A 182 -5.92 7.30 14.31
N TRP A 183 -6.06 6.02 14.65
CA TRP A 183 -7.37 5.37 14.73
C TRP A 183 -8.21 5.78 15.95
N ASN A 184 -7.58 6.16 17.06
CA ASN A 184 -8.27 6.69 18.24
C ASN A 184 -8.40 8.23 18.23
N GLY A 185 -7.88 8.89 17.19
CA GLY A 185 -7.94 10.34 17.02
C GLY A 185 -6.99 11.17 17.89
N THR A 186 -6.11 10.54 18.70
CA THR A 186 -5.11 11.29 19.48
C THR A 186 -3.96 11.83 18.62
N ARG A 187 -3.81 11.32 17.39
CA ARG A 187 -2.87 11.81 16.37
C ARG A 187 -3.65 12.17 15.11
N ARG A 188 -3.30 13.30 14.49
CA ARG A 188 -3.96 13.77 13.27
C ARG A 188 -3.27 13.32 11.99
N HIS A 189 -1.94 13.23 11.96
CA HIS A 189 -1.18 12.98 10.72
C HIS A 189 -0.13 11.89 10.92
N TRP A 190 0.20 11.18 9.83
CA TRP A 190 1.23 10.15 9.83
C TRP A 190 2.62 10.71 10.20
N THR A 191 3.00 11.85 9.60
CA THR A 191 4.35 12.43 9.66
C THR A 191 4.57 13.43 10.78
N SER A 192 3.53 13.90 11.49
CA SER A 192 3.69 14.89 12.55
C SER A 192 4.03 14.23 13.89
N ASP A 193 5.33 14.17 14.20
CA ASP A 193 5.74 14.50 15.56
C ASP A 193 6.02 16.00 15.50
N GLU A 194 5.07 16.85 15.92
CA GLU A 194 5.34 18.28 16.03
C GLU A 194 6.53 18.43 16.99
N VAL A 195 7.69 18.77 16.44
CA VAL A 195 8.76 19.40 17.19
C VAL A 195 8.17 20.73 17.63
N SER A 196 7.60 20.75 18.84
CA SER A 196 7.32 21.99 19.54
C SER A 196 8.65 22.74 19.64
N THR A 197 8.78 23.78 18.82
CA THR A 197 9.75 24.88 19.01
C THR A 197 9.64 25.45 20.41
#